data_AF-A0A382LLQ6-F1
#
_entry.id   AF-A0A382LLQ6-F1
#
_cell.length_a   1.000
_cell.length_b   1.000
_cell.length_c   1.000
_cell.angle_alpha   90.00
_cell.angle_beta   90.00
_cell.angle_gamma   90.00
#
_symmetry.space_group_name_H-M   'P 1'
#
loop_
_entity.id
_entity.type
_entity.pdbx_description
1 polymer ?
#
loop_
_entity_poly.entity_id
_entity_poly.type
_entity_poly.pdbx_seq_one_letter_code
_entity_poly.pdbx_strand_id
1 'polypeptide(L)'
;MAIDENYLTEYEKVATHDGENQPIQIWAKDQDAYGGIGSDKLGVWGTIVGVDFDLCIADGACIDACPVEVFEWIDTLGHPESDKKAIMIREEECIICRAC
;
A
#
# COMPACT_ATOMS: atom_id res chain seq x y z
N MET A 1 9.05 2.39 -11.85
CA MET A 1 8.42 3.71 -11.63
C MET A 1 8.39 3.95 -10.13
N ALA A 2 8.28 5.19 -9.65
CA ALA A 2 8.13 5.48 -8.22
C ALA A 2 6.67 5.85 -7.95
N ILE A 3 6.25 5.68 -6.69
CA ILE A 3 4.97 6.19 -6.18
C ILE A 3 4.86 7.69 -6.44
N ASP A 4 3.64 8.17 -6.69
CA ASP A 4 3.34 9.59 -6.82
C ASP A 4 3.41 10.28 -5.46
N GLU A 5 4.33 11.22 -5.26
CA GLU A 5 4.53 11.91 -3.97
C GLU A 5 3.30 12.76 -3.55
N ASN A 6 2.43 13.12 -4.49
CA ASN A 6 1.27 13.98 -4.24
C ASN A 6 -0.06 13.22 -4.13
N TYR A 7 -0.05 11.89 -4.06
CA TYR A 7 -1.28 11.08 -4.03
C TYR A 7 -2.27 11.52 -2.93
N LEU A 8 -1.80 11.96 -1.77
CA LEU A 8 -2.65 12.44 -0.67
C LEU A 8 -3.43 13.72 -0.99
N THR A 9 -2.97 14.51 -1.97
CA THR A 9 -3.61 15.77 -2.36
C THR A 9 -4.29 15.71 -3.71
N GLU A 10 -3.85 14.80 -4.59
CA GLU A 10 -4.35 14.70 -5.96
C GLU A 10 -5.31 13.52 -6.17
N TYR A 11 -5.27 12.49 -5.31
CA TYR A 11 -6.08 11.28 -5.48
C TYR A 11 -7.29 11.32 -4.54
N GLU A 12 -8.33 10.58 -4.91
CA GLU A 12 -9.51 10.40 -4.08
C GLU A 12 -9.32 9.22 -3.13
N LYS A 13 -9.86 9.34 -1.92
CA LYS A 13 -10.00 8.20 -1.02
C LYS A 13 -11.16 7.34 -1.54
N VAL A 14 -10.83 6.19 -2.11
CA VAL A 14 -11.77 5.32 -2.83
C VAL A 14 -12.22 4.11 -2.02
N ALA A 15 -11.45 3.70 -1.01
CA ALA A 15 -11.77 2.57 -0.15
C ALA A 15 -10.98 2.60 1.18
N THR A 16 -11.27 1.63 2.03
CA THR A 16 -10.49 1.31 3.23
C THR A 16 -10.26 -0.19 3.34
N HIS A 17 -9.19 -0.58 4.00
CA HIS A 17 -8.94 -1.95 4.42
C HIS A 17 -8.73 -2.01 5.94
N ASP A 18 -9.05 -3.14 6.57
CA ASP A 18 -8.80 -3.33 7.99
C ASP A 18 -7.28 -3.39 8.24
N GLY A 19 -6.76 -2.48 9.08
CA GLY A 19 -5.42 -2.59 9.66
C GLY A 19 -5.49 -3.21 11.05
N GLU A 20 -4.33 -3.47 11.66
CA GLU A 20 -4.27 -4.11 12.97
C GLU A 20 -4.76 -3.16 14.08
N ASN A 21 -4.31 -1.91 14.02
CA ASN A 21 -4.65 -0.90 15.02
C ASN A 21 -5.65 0.16 14.51
N GLN A 22 -5.62 0.46 13.21
CA GLN A 22 -6.52 1.42 12.56
C GLN A 22 -6.80 1.06 11.10
N PRO A 23 -7.91 1.53 10.49
CA PRO A 23 -8.18 1.30 9.07
C PRO A 23 -7.14 1.94 8.15
N ILE A 24 -6.67 1.18 7.17
CA ILE A 24 -5.79 1.64 6.10
C ILE A 24 -6.65 2.36 5.05
N GLN A 25 -6.23 3.55 4.65
CA GLN A 25 -6.90 4.33 3.60
C GLN A 25 -6.34 3.94 2.23
N ILE A 26 -7.21 3.81 1.23
CA ILE A 26 -6.83 3.46 -0.15
C ILE A 26 -7.14 4.64 -1.06
N TRP A 27 -6.18 4.99 -1.90
CA TRP A 27 -6.17 6.16 -2.76
C TRP A 27 -5.98 5.77 -4.21
N ALA A 28 -6.78 6.35 -5.09
CA ALA A 28 -6.64 6.22 -6.54
C ALA A 28 -7.09 7.53 -7.21
N LYS A 29 -6.72 7.73 -8.48
CA LYS A 29 -7.07 8.96 -9.21
C LYS A 29 -8.56 9.30 -9.17
N ASP A 30 -9.40 8.26 -9.23
CA ASP A 30 -10.84 8.32 -9.10
C ASP A 30 -11.36 6.92 -8.73
N GLN A 31 -12.67 6.80 -8.48
CA GLN A 31 -13.32 5.52 -8.16
C GLN A 31 -13.18 4.45 -9.27
N ASP A 32 -13.06 4.86 -10.54
CA ASP A 32 -12.92 3.95 -11.69
C ASP A 32 -11.48 3.44 -11.86
N ALA A 33 -10.51 4.12 -11.22
CA ALA A 33 -9.11 3.73 -11.15
C ALA A 33 -8.81 2.70 -10.06
N TYR A 34 -9.81 2.23 -9.30
CA TYR A 34 -9.66 1.20 -8.27
C TYR A 34 -10.61 0.01 -8.51
N GLY A 35 -10.05 -1.17 -8.69
CA GLY A 35 -10.80 -2.42 -8.90
C GLY A 35 -10.85 -3.35 -7.68
N GLY A 36 -10.07 -3.06 -6.63
CA GLY A 36 -9.97 -3.91 -5.44
C GLY A 36 -9.19 -5.21 -5.64
N ILE A 37 -8.99 -5.95 -4.54
CA ILE A 37 -8.25 -7.23 -4.56
C ILE A 37 -8.87 -8.19 -5.58
N GLY A 38 -8.03 -8.77 -6.43
CA GLY A 38 -8.43 -9.63 -7.55
C GLY A 38 -8.57 -8.88 -8.89
N SER A 39 -8.32 -7.57 -8.92
CA SER A 39 -8.17 -6.78 -10.13
C SER A 39 -6.70 -6.46 -10.45
N ASP A 40 -6.47 -5.78 -11.58
CA ASP A 40 -5.19 -5.22 -12.01
C ASP A 40 -4.98 -3.76 -11.57
N LYS A 41 -5.86 -3.23 -10.71
CA LYS A 41 -5.84 -1.84 -10.24
C LYS A 41 -6.14 -1.75 -8.74
N LEU A 42 -5.10 -1.63 -7.95
CA LEU A 42 -5.16 -1.65 -6.48
C LEU A 42 -4.85 -0.28 -5.86
N GLY A 43 -4.25 0.65 -6.60
CA GLY A 43 -3.94 1.99 -6.13
C GLY A 43 -2.91 2.03 -5.01
N VAL A 44 -2.89 3.16 -4.28
CA VAL A 44 -1.96 3.42 -3.18
C VAL A 44 -2.64 3.17 -1.84
N TRP A 45 -2.02 2.36 -0.99
CA TRP A 45 -2.52 2.02 0.32
C TRP A 45 -1.71 2.75 1.40
N GLY A 46 -2.39 3.24 2.44
CA GLY A 46 -1.78 3.94 3.57
C GLY A 46 -1.77 5.46 3.42
N THR A 47 -1.42 6.15 4.52
CA THR A 47 -1.37 7.63 4.61
C THR A 47 -0.10 8.11 5.31
N ILE A 48 0.30 7.44 6.40
CA ILE A 48 1.58 7.69 7.08
C ILE A 48 2.68 6.95 6.32
N VAL A 49 2.39 5.72 5.91
CA VAL A 49 3.26 4.88 5.09
C VAL A 49 2.51 4.48 3.83
N GLY A 50 2.88 5.05 2.69
CA GLY A 50 2.24 4.74 1.40
C GLY A 50 2.94 3.60 0.68
N VAL A 51 2.19 2.57 0.25
CA VAL A 51 2.67 1.57 -0.72
C VAL A 51 1.76 1.58 -1.93
N ASP A 52 2.34 1.83 -3.09
CA ASP A 52 1.66 1.70 -4.37
C ASP A 52 1.58 0.23 -4.76
N PHE A 53 0.40 -0.36 -4.68
CA PHE A 53 0.18 -1.78 -4.98
C PHE A 53 0.28 -2.07 -6.48
N ASP A 54 0.07 -1.05 -7.32
CA ASP A 54 0.23 -1.13 -8.77
C ASP A 54 1.71 -1.04 -9.20
N LEU A 55 2.62 -0.75 -8.27
CA LEU A 55 4.08 -0.76 -8.49
C LEU A 55 4.84 -1.78 -7.63
N CYS A 56 4.26 -2.24 -6.53
CA CYS A 56 4.90 -3.18 -5.62
C CYS A 56 5.08 -4.54 -6.30
N ILE A 57 6.33 -4.96 -6.49
CA ILE A 57 6.71 -6.25 -7.11
C ILE A 57 6.98 -7.37 -6.09
N ALA A 58 6.59 -7.16 -4.84
CA ALA A 58 6.88 -8.06 -3.72
C ALA A 58 8.38 -8.34 -3.48
N ASP A 59 9.24 -7.32 -3.66
CA ASP A 59 10.68 -7.41 -3.40
C ASP A 59 10.99 -7.77 -1.93
N GLY A 60 10.28 -7.15 -0.99
CA GLY A 60 10.36 -7.48 0.44
C GLY A 60 11.40 -6.68 1.23
N ALA A 61 12.27 -5.88 0.61
CA ALA A 61 13.26 -5.07 1.33
C ALA A 61 12.62 -4.13 2.37
N CYS A 62 11.41 -3.61 2.14
CA CYS A 62 10.68 -2.79 3.10
C CYS A 62 10.32 -3.57 4.38
N ILE A 63 9.97 -4.85 4.26
CA ILE A 63 9.66 -5.73 5.40
C ILE A 63 10.95 -6.02 6.18
N ASP A 64 12.00 -6.43 5.47
CA ASP A 64 13.30 -6.77 6.07
C ASP A 64 13.96 -5.57 6.76
N ALA A 65 13.79 -4.36 6.21
CA ALA A 65 14.40 -3.14 6.73
C ALA A 65 13.62 -2.49 7.88
N CYS A 66 12.33 -2.81 8.07
CA CYS A 66 11.48 -2.10 9.03
C CYS A 66 11.78 -2.53 10.48
N PRO A 67 12.34 -1.65 11.34
CA PRO A 67 12.75 -2.02 12.69
C PRO A 67 11.57 -2.16 13.67
N VAL A 68 10.37 -1.76 13.26
CA VAL A 68 9.13 -1.79 14.06
C VAL A 68 8.02 -2.56 13.34
N GLU A 69 8.41 -3.43 12.40
CA GLU A 69 7.53 -4.42 11.78
C GLU A 69 6.21 -3.84 11.23
N VAL A 70 6.24 -2.69 10.54
CA VAL A 70 5.01 -2.06 9.99
C VAL A 70 4.30 -2.95 8.96
N PHE A 71 5.07 -3.77 8.25
CA PHE A 71 4.62 -4.43 7.03
C PHE A 71 4.40 -5.93 7.23
N GLU A 72 3.37 -6.44 6.55
CA GLU A 72 3.11 -7.88 6.37
C GLU A 72 2.83 -8.18 4.88
N TRP A 73 2.64 -9.46 4.56
CA TRP A 73 2.22 -9.88 3.21
C TRP A 73 0.70 -9.99 3.13
N ILE A 74 0.11 -9.42 2.08
CA ILE A 74 -1.27 -9.68 1.66
C ILE A 74 -1.30 -10.29 0.26
N ASP A 75 -2.19 -11.25 0.03
CA ASP A 75 -2.34 -11.88 -1.28
C ASP A 75 -3.12 -10.99 -2.25
N THR A 76 -2.60 -10.87 -3.47
CA THR A 76 -3.20 -10.13 -4.59
C THR A 76 -3.13 -10.96 -5.87
N LEU A 77 -3.62 -12.20 -5.77
CA LEU A 77 -3.52 -13.21 -6.84
C LEU A 77 -4.02 -12.68 -8.18
N GLY A 78 -3.20 -12.87 -9.22
CA GLY A 78 -3.50 -12.45 -10.59
C GLY A 78 -3.16 -11.00 -10.92
N HIS A 79 -2.61 -10.23 -9.96
CA HIS A 79 -2.17 -8.87 -10.23
C HIS A 79 -0.88 -8.86 -11.08
N PRO A 80 -0.77 -8.01 -12.13
CA PRO A 80 0.35 -8.04 -13.07
C PRO A 80 1.76 -7.96 -12.45
N GLU A 81 1.93 -7.08 -11.46
CA GLU A 81 3.25 -6.88 -10.83
C GLU A 81 3.67 -7.98 -9.84
N SER A 82 2.73 -8.58 -9.10
CA SER A 82 3.00 -9.66 -8.15
C SER A 82 1.72 -10.23 -7.53
N ASP A 83 1.73 -11.52 -7.20
CA ASP A 83 0.61 -12.23 -6.54
C ASP A 83 0.47 -11.90 -5.03
N LYS A 84 1.32 -11.03 -4.48
CA LYS A 84 1.28 -10.56 -3.10
C LYS A 84 1.85 -9.15 -2.99
N LYS A 85 1.52 -8.40 -1.94
CA LYS A 85 2.00 -7.03 -1.69
C LYS A 85 2.42 -6.85 -0.24
N ALA A 86 3.35 -5.93 -0.01
CA ALA A 86 3.68 -5.50 1.35
C ALA A 86 2.59 -4.54 1.85
N ILE A 87 1.74 -5.01 2.76
CA ILE A 87 0.69 -4.21 3.39
C ILE A 87 1.24 -3.57 4.67
N MET A 88 1.02 -2.27 4.83
CA MET A 88 1.39 -1.49 6.01
C MET A 88 0.39 -1.69 7.17
N ILE A 89 0.19 -2.94 7.61
CA ILE A 89 -0.86 -3.32 8.57
C ILE A 89 -0.80 -2.55 9.90
N ARG A 90 0.40 -2.06 10.28
CA ARG A 90 0.68 -1.24 11.48
C ARG A 90 1.22 0.16 11.13
N GLU A 91 0.68 0.85 10.11
CA GLU A 91 1.29 2.12 9.63
C GLU A 91 1.48 3.23 10.69
N GLU A 92 0.66 3.23 11.75
CA GLU A 92 0.78 4.17 12.87
C GLU A 92 2.02 3.96 13.75
N GLU A 93 2.61 2.77 13.71
CA GLU A 93 3.82 2.44 14.48
C GLU A 93 5.09 2.93 13.77
N CYS A 94 4.97 3.49 12.56
CA CYS A 94 6.08 4.03 11.80
C CYS A 94 6.84 5.10 12.59
N ILE A 95 8.12 4.85 12.83
CA ILE A 95 9.06 5.79 13.47
C ILE A 95 9.75 6.74 12.49
N ILE A 96 9.31 6.81 11.23
CA ILE A 96 9.83 7.68 10.18
C ILE A 96 11.37 7.52 9.98
N CYS A 97 11.83 6.27 9.96
CA CYS A 97 13.26 5.97 9.77
C CYS A 97 13.74 6.12 8.32
N ARG A 98 12.81 6.05 7.34
CA ARG A 98 13.07 6.13 5.89
C ARG A 98 13.94 5.01 5.32
N ALA A 99 13.93 3.83 5.94
CA ALA A 99 14.68 2.66 5.47
C ALA A 99 13.96 1.89 4.37
N CYS A 100 12.62 1.80 4.45
CA CYS A 100 11.73 1.29 3.41
C CYS A 100 11.52 2.33 2.30
#